data_AF-A0A7K4H0R9-F1
#
_entry.id   AF-A0A7K4H0R9-F1
#
_cell.length_a   1.000
_cell.length_b   1.000
_cell.length_c   1.000
_cell.angle_alpha   90.00
_cell.angle_beta   90.00
_cell.angle_gamma   90.00
#
_symmetry.space_group_name_H-M   'P 1'
#
loop_
_entity.id
_entity.type
_entity.pdbx_description
1 polymer ?
#
loop_
_entity_poly.entity_id
_entity_poly.type
_entity_poly.pdbx_seq_one_letter_code
_entity_poly.pdbx_strand_id
1 'polypeptide(L)'
;MSVVNYPPKEISKKPKLGKRNFEHIILWMLANNTECQWSNFTQEPLGFSTSTLSKYFNILKNRGYVDNYSRGHYKITPEGEKRFNDVSRTRGKKRRLSYPPEVIKRRRNYDDWILWMVYNNTSLKWSDFLAEPLNINQSSLSKNINLLIDKEFVIKENKEYRITRSGKLEYSRMLQNYDLDRQSILNEESKRIEEITKKTINFFAKYNIKDEDIQFRYLNNIIRLDYARVKAMLTDEDDFDKILLFLSMNHPNQYPNYISMEDFSNTYGMKESKLEYYIDEIVENQIYPIKFFKLIVPPNEHYYFQENERIEIMLRAITEDHITKFTYLSKLFSRTLDLHTTINNILDDICGLLFNECFKDSLSEFLSKYINYLAYKIEAKVELRETLDKLEGIIWQDMIQLFQSQSSEGLKDQYEEKIREIDKEIKSNPDNIDLYNSKISILLYYEQLDYVLKSLEEMLEIFPENEIDIKMKKASVQRRLRDVESGLDIVNELIERYPENSDLRNYKVYWLQYLDRKEEALQLIQDLIDEIPDNGTYHDTYGEILMYYEEYEEAIEKFLKAIDVAGNEWYINQTYIKLGICYKNLDIFDLAFENLTKGKNLMEKSSIDPETQQKWLTIVNLFLTEIEQYI
;
A
#
# COMPACT_ATOMS: atom_id res chain seq x y z
N MET A 1 20.06 -71.07 -25.08
CA MET A 1 20.04 -70.29 -23.83
C MET A 1 19.69 -68.86 -24.21
N SER A 2 18.53 -68.36 -23.80
CA SER A 2 18.15 -66.97 -24.04
C SER A 2 19.17 -66.07 -23.33
N VAL A 3 19.78 -65.15 -24.06
CA VAL A 3 20.76 -64.21 -23.51
C VAL A 3 19.99 -63.19 -22.68
N VAL A 4 20.10 -63.30 -21.35
CA VAL A 4 19.43 -62.37 -20.43
C VAL A 4 20.16 -61.04 -20.49
N ASN A 5 19.43 -59.99 -20.89
CA ASN A 5 19.90 -58.62 -20.89
C ASN A 5 19.88 -58.06 -19.47
N TYR A 6 21.03 -57.56 -19.02
CA TYR A 6 21.18 -56.93 -17.72
C TYR A 6 21.23 -55.41 -17.83
N PRO A 7 20.74 -54.66 -16.82
CA PRO A 7 20.65 -53.22 -16.90
C PRO A 7 22.04 -52.56 -17.01
N PRO A 8 22.17 -51.50 -17.83
CA PRO A 8 23.40 -50.71 -17.94
C PRO A 8 23.96 -50.33 -16.58
N LYS A 9 25.29 -50.18 -16.48
CA LYS A 9 25.98 -49.88 -15.20
C LYS A 9 25.38 -48.66 -14.49
N GLU A 10 24.83 -47.69 -15.20
CA GLU A 10 24.17 -46.50 -14.65
C GLU A 10 22.87 -46.81 -13.86
N ILE A 11 22.14 -47.87 -14.24
CA ILE A 11 20.92 -48.34 -13.58
C ILE A 11 21.27 -49.35 -12.49
N SER A 12 22.31 -50.16 -12.69
CA SER A 12 22.70 -51.24 -11.77
C SER A 12 23.67 -50.84 -10.66
N LYS A 13 24.47 -49.75 -10.77
CA LYS A 13 25.43 -49.33 -9.72
C LYS A 13 24.73 -48.72 -8.50
N LYS A 14 25.29 -49.00 -7.32
CA LYS A 14 24.96 -48.33 -6.06
C LYS A 14 25.49 -46.87 -6.14
N PRO A 15 24.66 -45.82 -6.03
CA PRO A 15 25.15 -44.45 -6.04
C PRO A 15 25.98 -44.14 -4.78
N LYS A 16 26.96 -43.22 -4.87
CA LYS A 16 27.84 -42.83 -3.74
C LYS A 16 27.07 -42.24 -2.54
N LEU A 17 25.91 -41.63 -2.78
CA LEU A 17 24.89 -41.31 -1.78
C LEU A 17 23.51 -41.75 -2.31
N GLY A 18 22.79 -42.59 -1.56
CA GLY A 18 21.43 -43.04 -1.88
C GLY A 18 21.24 -44.56 -1.94
N LYS A 19 20.01 -45.02 -1.71
CA LYS A 19 19.64 -46.45 -1.78
C LYS A 19 19.50 -46.90 -3.24
N ARG A 20 19.94 -48.12 -3.56
CA ARG A 20 19.77 -48.75 -4.88
C ARG A 20 18.27 -48.87 -5.18
N ASN A 21 17.81 -48.39 -6.34
CA ASN A 21 16.40 -48.45 -6.69
C ASN A 21 16.03 -49.84 -7.25
N PHE A 22 15.71 -50.75 -6.33
CA PHE A 22 15.39 -52.14 -6.65
C PHE A 22 14.15 -52.26 -7.56
N GLU A 23 13.17 -51.37 -7.43
CA GLU A 23 11.96 -51.35 -8.28
C GLU A 23 12.32 -51.10 -9.75
N HIS A 24 13.14 -50.09 -10.02
CA HIS A 24 13.55 -49.75 -11.39
C HIS A 24 14.38 -50.86 -12.03
N ILE A 25 15.29 -51.47 -11.26
CA ILE A 25 16.13 -52.58 -11.76
C ILE A 25 15.27 -53.81 -12.09
N ILE A 26 14.31 -54.15 -11.23
CA ILE A 26 13.43 -55.31 -11.44
C ILE A 26 12.52 -55.07 -12.65
N LEU A 27 11.89 -53.90 -12.77
CA LEU A 27 11.04 -53.57 -13.91
C LEU A 27 11.84 -53.46 -15.21
N TRP A 28 13.06 -52.92 -15.18
CA TRP A 28 13.94 -52.88 -16.35
C TRP A 28 14.27 -54.29 -16.83
N MET A 29 14.64 -55.19 -15.91
CA MET A 29 14.93 -56.59 -16.23
C MET A 29 13.72 -57.27 -16.86
N LEU A 30 12.52 -57.09 -16.31
CA LEU A 30 11.31 -57.74 -16.80
C LEU A 30 10.75 -57.12 -18.10
N ALA A 31 11.04 -55.84 -18.37
CA ALA A 31 10.63 -55.18 -19.61
C ALA A 31 11.54 -55.50 -20.81
N ASN A 32 12.83 -55.74 -20.56
CA ASN A 32 13.83 -55.95 -21.62
C ASN A 32 14.21 -57.42 -21.86
N ASN A 33 13.50 -58.34 -21.19
CA ASN A 33 13.66 -59.78 -21.36
C ASN A 33 12.29 -60.44 -21.49
N THR A 34 12.17 -61.41 -22.40
CA THR A 34 10.92 -62.14 -22.62
C THR A 34 10.55 -63.01 -21.42
N GLU A 35 11.54 -63.53 -20.69
CA GLU A 35 11.39 -64.34 -19.48
C GLU A 35 12.53 -64.05 -18.50
N CYS A 36 12.20 -63.84 -17.23
CA CYS A 36 13.19 -63.70 -16.15
C CYS A 36 12.95 -64.74 -15.04
N GLN A 37 13.98 -65.50 -14.72
CA GLN A 37 14.01 -66.42 -13.60
C GLN A 37 14.52 -65.73 -12.33
N TRP A 38 14.12 -66.26 -11.17
CA TRP A 38 14.61 -65.79 -9.87
C TRP A 38 16.15 -65.73 -9.78
N SER A 39 16.83 -66.73 -10.37
CA SER A 39 18.30 -66.82 -10.43
C SER A 39 18.94 -65.63 -11.15
N ASN A 40 18.28 -65.03 -12.14
CA ASN A 40 18.79 -63.89 -12.89
C ASN A 40 18.90 -62.61 -12.04
N PHE A 41 18.22 -62.55 -10.90
CA PHE A 41 18.31 -61.40 -10.00
C PHE A 41 19.27 -61.64 -8.83
N THR A 42 19.41 -62.89 -8.39
CA THR A 42 20.23 -63.26 -7.23
C THR A 42 21.69 -63.53 -7.57
N GLN A 43 22.00 -63.90 -8.81
CA GLN A 43 23.37 -64.10 -9.30
C GLN A 43 24.00 -62.78 -9.80
N GLU A 44 25.33 -62.75 -9.98
CA GLU A 44 26.01 -61.61 -10.58
C GLU A 44 25.54 -61.39 -12.03
N PRO A 45 25.37 -60.12 -12.49
CA PRO A 45 25.91 -58.88 -11.91
C PRO A 45 24.99 -58.12 -10.94
N LEU A 46 23.79 -58.63 -10.62
CA LEU A 46 22.82 -57.92 -9.78
C LEU A 46 22.93 -58.26 -8.29
N GLY A 47 23.12 -59.55 -7.94
CA GLY A 47 23.45 -59.99 -6.58
C GLY A 47 22.41 -59.61 -5.51
N PHE A 48 21.12 -59.66 -5.82
CA PHE A 48 20.08 -59.32 -4.83
C PHE A 48 19.96 -60.38 -3.74
N SER A 49 19.84 -59.95 -2.48
CA SER A 49 19.54 -60.88 -1.38
C SER A 49 18.12 -61.42 -1.55
N THR A 50 17.94 -62.70 -1.25
CA THR A 50 16.66 -63.41 -1.38
C THR A 50 15.52 -62.71 -0.62
N SER A 51 15.81 -62.15 0.55
CA SER A 51 14.86 -61.38 1.35
C SER A 51 14.42 -60.06 0.69
N THR A 52 15.37 -59.32 0.11
CA THR A 52 15.07 -58.05 -0.59
C THR A 52 14.26 -58.31 -1.84
N LEU A 53 14.67 -59.32 -2.62
CA LEU A 53 13.99 -59.69 -3.85
C LEU A 53 12.55 -60.14 -3.59
N SER A 54 12.34 -60.98 -2.57
CA SER A 54 10.99 -61.43 -2.19
C SER A 54 10.09 -60.27 -1.74
N LYS A 55 10.64 -59.32 -0.97
CA LYS A 55 9.89 -58.14 -0.54
C LYS A 55 9.42 -57.31 -1.74
N TYR A 56 10.32 -56.99 -2.67
CA TYR A 56 9.98 -56.15 -3.82
C TYR A 56 9.07 -56.86 -4.82
N PHE A 57 9.25 -58.17 -5.06
CA PHE A 57 8.30 -58.92 -5.90
C PHE A 57 6.90 -58.99 -5.28
N ASN A 58 6.77 -59.16 -3.96
CA ASN A 58 5.45 -59.12 -3.32
C ASN A 58 4.79 -57.73 -3.47
N ILE A 59 5.55 -56.66 -3.31
CA ILE A 59 5.05 -55.28 -3.52
C ILE A 59 4.60 -55.09 -4.97
N LEU A 60 5.42 -55.51 -5.94
CA LEU A 60 5.13 -55.35 -7.36
C LEU A 60 3.96 -56.21 -7.83
N LYS A 61 3.81 -57.42 -7.28
CA LYS A 61 2.65 -58.29 -7.50
C LYS A 61 1.37 -57.69 -6.92
N ASN A 62 1.40 -57.23 -5.68
CA ASN A 62 0.23 -56.59 -5.05
C ASN A 62 -0.22 -55.33 -5.80
N ARG A 63 0.70 -54.66 -6.50
CA ARG A 63 0.41 -53.49 -7.34
C ARG A 63 0.03 -53.85 -8.79
N GLY A 64 -0.04 -55.13 -9.14
CA GLY A 64 -0.39 -55.58 -10.48
C GLY A 64 0.68 -55.34 -11.55
N TYR A 65 1.91 -54.97 -11.18
CA TYR A 65 2.97 -54.61 -12.13
C TYR A 65 3.77 -55.82 -12.63
N VAL A 66 3.74 -56.93 -11.89
CA VAL A 66 4.49 -58.15 -12.19
C VAL A 66 3.63 -59.36 -11.87
N ASP A 67 3.58 -60.31 -12.81
CA ASP A 67 2.90 -61.59 -12.65
C ASP A 67 3.89 -62.76 -12.61
N ASN A 68 3.45 -63.84 -11.95
CA ASN A 68 4.20 -65.08 -11.83
C ASN A 68 3.40 -66.20 -12.48
N TYR A 69 3.72 -66.52 -13.73
CA TYR A 69 2.98 -67.49 -14.52
C TYR A 69 3.44 -68.94 -14.28
N SER A 70 4.66 -69.14 -13.77
CA SER A 70 5.16 -70.45 -13.33
C SER A 70 6.19 -70.30 -12.21
N ARG A 71 6.36 -71.32 -11.37
CA ARG A 71 7.17 -71.22 -10.14
C ARG A 71 8.60 -70.73 -10.45
N GLY A 72 8.93 -69.53 -9.98
CA GLY A 72 10.25 -68.91 -10.16
C GLY A 72 10.45 -68.12 -11.46
N HIS A 73 9.41 -67.96 -12.29
CA HIS A 73 9.44 -67.23 -13.55
C HIS A 73 8.46 -66.05 -13.53
N TYR A 74 8.98 -64.86 -13.82
CA TYR A 74 8.25 -63.61 -13.67
C TYR A 74 8.14 -62.89 -15.01
N LYS A 75 7.00 -62.24 -15.23
CA LYS A 75 6.74 -61.42 -16.41
C LYS A 75 6.17 -60.07 -15.99
N ILE A 76 6.53 -59.01 -16.71
CA ILE A 76 5.95 -57.69 -16.53
C ILE A 76 4.51 -57.67 -17.08
N THR A 77 3.61 -56.98 -16.40
CA THR A 77 2.26 -56.72 -16.91
C THR A 77 2.26 -55.44 -17.77
N PRO A 78 1.22 -55.18 -18.58
CA PRO A 78 1.10 -53.92 -19.31
C PRO A 78 1.15 -52.67 -18.41
N GLU A 79 0.64 -52.77 -17.18
CA GLU A 79 0.70 -51.70 -16.18
C GLU A 79 2.11 -51.53 -15.63
N GLY A 80 2.84 -52.62 -15.41
CA GLY A 80 4.26 -52.60 -15.06
C GLY A 80 5.12 -51.96 -16.16
N GLU A 81 4.79 -52.18 -17.43
CA GLU A 81 5.51 -51.61 -18.57
C GLU A 81 5.29 -50.09 -18.69
N LYS A 82 4.06 -49.62 -18.45
CA LYS A 82 3.79 -48.18 -18.29
C LYS A 82 4.62 -47.58 -17.16
N ARG A 83 4.63 -48.24 -15.99
CA ARG A 83 5.41 -47.82 -14.83
C ARG A 83 6.92 -47.79 -15.12
N PHE A 84 7.42 -48.78 -15.85
CA PHE A 84 8.81 -48.83 -16.28
C PHE A 84 9.18 -47.65 -17.19
N ASN A 85 8.31 -47.31 -18.15
CA ASN A 85 8.51 -46.18 -19.05
C ASN A 85 8.51 -44.84 -18.30
N ASP A 86 7.66 -44.67 -17.29
CA ASP A 86 7.63 -43.47 -16.45
C ASP A 86 8.91 -43.30 -15.61
N VAL A 87 9.37 -44.40 -15.01
CA VAL A 87 10.60 -44.41 -14.19
C VAL A 87 11.86 -44.25 -15.05
N SER A 88 11.82 -44.65 -16.32
CA SER A 88 12.94 -44.51 -17.25
C SER A 88 13.01 -43.12 -17.91
N ARG A 89 11.86 -42.50 -18.20
CA ARG A 89 11.78 -41.12 -18.74
C ARG A 89 12.32 -40.07 -17.77
N THR A 90 12.27 -40.33 -16.47
CA THR A 90 12.73 -39.40 -15.43
C THR A 90 14.25 -39.21 -15.36
N ARG A 91 15.06 -40.03 -16.05
CA ARG A 91 16.55 -39.91 -16.06
C ARG A 91 17.16 -39.23 -17.30
N GLY A 92 16.42 -39.01 -18.38
CA GLY A 92 16.99 -38.76 -19.72
C GLY A 92 17.04 -37.34 -20.28
N LYS A 93 16.51 -36.30 -19.60
CA LYS A 93 16.64 -34.90 -20.05
C LYS A 93 17.27 -34.06 -18.94
N LYS A 94 18.53 -33.63 -19.09
CA LYS A 94 19.01 -32.46 -18.36
C LYS A 94 18.16 -31.27 -18.82
N ARG A 95 17.37 -30.71 -17.91
CA ARG A 95 16.55 -29.51 -18.11
C ARG A 95 17.51 -28.37 -18.52
N ARG A 96 17.40 -27.83 -19.75
CA ARG A 96 18.14 -26.61 -20.13
C ARG A 96 17.42 -25.44 -19.46
N LEU A 97 17.99 -24.96 -18.37
CA LEU A 97 17.47 -23.83 -17.62
C LEU A 97 18.18 -22.57 -18.09
N SER A 98 17.40 -21.51 -18.28
CA SER A 98 17.90 -20.15 -18.37
C SER A 98 18.46 -19.78 -16.99
N TYR A 99 19.57 -19.05 -16.88
CA TYR A 99 20.14 -18.56 -15.61
C TYR A 99 20.37 -17.03 -15.62
N PRO A 100 20.32 -16.36 -14.45
CA PRO A 100 20.45 -14.90 -14.39
C PRO A 100 21.78 -14.41 -14.97
N PRO A 101 21.79 -13.27 -15.69
CA PRO A 101 23.01 -12.67 -16.23
C PRO A 101 23.94 -12.20 -15.11
N GLU A 102 25.24 -12.04 -15.42
CA GLU A 102 26.25 -11.65 -14.43
C GLU A 102 25.94 -10.32 -13.72
N VAL A 103 25.24 -9.40 -14.37
CA VAL A 103 24.84 -8.11 -13.77
C VAL A 103 23.96 -8.31 -12.53
N ILE A 104 23.02 -9.26 -12.59
CA ILE A 104 22.15 -9.63 -11.45
C ILE A 104 22.92 -10.45 -10.42
N LYS A 105 23.86 -11.32 -10.88
CA LYS A 105 24.66 -12.16 -9.99
C LYS A 105 25.79 -11.42 -9.26
N ARG A 106 26.18 -10.21 -9.70
CA ARG A 106 27.21 -9.39 -9.06
C ARG A 106 26.87 -9.01 -7.61
N ARG A 107 25.60 -8.76 -7.32
CA ARG A 107 25.09 -8.56 -5.97
C ARG A 107 24.49 -9.87 -5.48
N ARG A 108 24.78 -10.24 -4.24
CA ARG A 108 24.29 -11.49 -3.64
C ARG A 108 22.85 -11.32 -3.14
N ASN A 109 21.94 -10.95 -4.04
CA ASN A 109 20.51 -10.88 -3.78
C ASN A 109 19.82 -12.12 -4.31
N TYR A 110 19.55 -13.08 -3.42
CA TYR A 110 18.98 -14.36 -3.82
C TYR A 110 17.52 -14.25 -4.28
N ASP A 111 16.79 -13.23 -3.82
CA ASP A 111 15.39 -13.00 -4.22
C ASP A 111 15.32 -12.73 -5.71
N ASP A 112 16.15 -11.81 -6.20
CA ASP A 112 16.27 -11.47 -7.62
C ASP A 112 16.72 -12.65 -8.47
N TRP A 113 17.62 -13.49 -7.93
CA TRP A 113 18.10 -14.68 -8.62
C TRP A 113 17.00 -15.72 -8.77
N ILE A 114 16.23 -15.94 -7.70
CA ILE A 114 15.12 -16.88 -7.67
C ILE A 114 13.98 -16.37 -8.56
N LEU A 115 13.65 -15.08 -8.48
CA LEU A 115 12.60 -14.43 -9.25
C LEU A 115 12.90 -14.45 -10.76
N TRP A 116 14.15 -14.15 -11.14
CA TRP A 116 14.60 -14.31 -12.52
C TRP A 116 14.47 -15.76 -12.97
N MET A 117 14.84 -16.71 -12.13
CA MET A 117 14.81 -18.13 -12.45
C MET A 117 13.39 -18.63 -12.71
N VAL A 118 12.46 -18.37 -11.79
CA VAL A 118 11.05 -18.77 -11.91
C VAL A 118 10.30 -18.04 -13.03
N TYR A 119 10.74 -16.82 -13.40
CA TYR A 119 10.20 -16.10 -14.55
C TYR A 119 10.63 -16.73 -15.88
N ASN A 120 11.93 -16.96 -16.06
CA ASN A 120 12.52 -17.35 -17.35
C ASN A 120 12.47 -18.86 -17.61
N ASN A 121 11.94 -19.65 -16.68
CA ASN A 121 11.85 -21.10 -16.79
C ASN A 121 10.43 -21.58 -16.47
N THR A 122 9.88 -22.44 -17.32
CA THR A 122 8.47 -22.88 -17.25
C THR A 122 8.09 -23.66 -15.99
N SER A 123 9.07 -24.22 -15.27
CA SER A 123 8.89 -24.94 -14.01
C SER A 123 10.25 -25.28 -13.42
N LEU A 124 10.45 -25.04 -12.13
CA LEU A 124 11.72 -25.26 -11.46
C LEU A 124 11.60 -26.19 -10.26
N LYS A 125 12.58 -27.06 -10.05
CA LYS A 125 12.68 -27.91 -8.86
C LYS A 125 13.63 -27.29 -7.86
N TRP A 126 13.50 -27.70 -6.59
CA TRP A 126 14.43 -27.30 -5.53
C TRP A 126 15.91 -27.51 -5.90
N SER A 127 16.21 -28.64 -6.56
CA SER A 127 17.56 -28.97 -7.03
C SER A 127 18.14 -27.99 -8.06
N ASP A 128 17.29 -27.26 -8.77
CA ASP A 128 17.67 -26.42 -9.91
C ASP A 128 18.33 -25.11 -9.46
N PHE A 129 18.09 -24.68 -8.21
CA PHE A 129 18.70 -23.49 -7.60
C PHE A 129 20.02 -23.79 -6.86
N LEU A 130 20.22 -25.06 -6.50
CA LEU A 130 21.36 -25.53 -5.70
C LEU A 130 22.56 -25.95 -6.57
N ALA A 131 22.33 -26.17 -7.86
CA ALA A 131 23.37 -26.56 -8.81
C ALA A 131 24.09 -25.34 -9.39
N GLU A 132 25.29 -25.55 -9.94
CA GLU A 132 25.96 -24.53 -10.76
C GLU A 132 25.10 -24.17 -11.98
N PRO A 133 25.01 -22.88 -12.35
CA PRO A 133 25.87 -21.75 -11.94
C PRO A 133 25.36 -20.88 -10.77
N LEU A 134 24.22 -21.18 -10.14
CA LEU A 134 23.64 -20.35 -9.06
C LEU A 134 24.19 -20.71 -7.67
N ASN A 135 24.29 -22.00 -7.37
CA ASN A 135 24.84 -22.54 -6.12
C ASN A 135 24.33 -21.82 -4.85
N ILE A 136 23.01 -21.59 -4.76
CA ILE A 136 22.40 -21.00 -3.57
C ILE A 136 22.48 -22.05 -2.45
N ASN A 137 22.88 -21.66 -1.24
CA ASN A 137 22.92 -22.60 -0.12
C ASN A 137 21.48 -22.97 0.33
N GLN A 138 21.31 -24.11 1.00
CA GLN A 138 19.97 -24.62 1.37
C GLN A 138 19.20 -23.68 2.30
N SER A 139 19.87 -23.06 3.26
CA SER A 139 19.22 -22.19 4.26
C SER A 139 18.76 -20.86 3.65
N SER A 140 19.61 -20.23 2.83
CA SER A 140 19.27 -19.04 2.05
C SER A 140 18.22 -19.34 1.00
N LEU A 141 18.28 -20.48 0.30
CA LEU A 141 17.23 -20.85 -0.65
C LEU A 141 15.88 -21.04 0.05
N SER A 142 15.85 -21.72 1.20
CA SER A 142 14.64 -21.88 2.03
C SER A 142 14.07 -20.57 2.49
N LYS A 143 14.91 -19.68 3.04
CA LYS A 143 14.46 -18.37 3.50
C LYS A 143 13.86 -17.57 2.35
N ASN A 144 14.60 -17.45 1.24
CA ASN A 144 14.23 -16.54 0.15
C ASN A 144 13.10 -17.09 -0.74
N ILE A 145 13.03 -18.40 -1.02
CA ILE A 145 11.87 -18.97 -1.71
C ILE A 145 10.61 -18.86 -0.85
N ASN A 146 10.69 -19.11 0.46
CA ASN A 146 9.52 -18.97 1.31
C ASN A 146 9.07 -17.51 1.37
N LEU A 147 9.99 -16.56 1.52
CA LEU A 147 9.68 -15.13 1.43
C LEU A 147 9.01 -14.75 0.10
N LEU A 148 9.47 -15.29 -1.03
CA LEU A 148 8.85 -15.05 -2.34
C LEU A 148 7.50 -15.76 -2.51
N ILE A 149 7.24 -16.83 -1.75
CA ILE A 149 5.92 -17.49 -1.69
C ILE A 149 4.97 -16.71 -0.78
N ASP A 150 5.45 -16.24 0.36
CA ASP A 150 4.69 -15.45 1.34
C ASP A 150 4.28 -14.09 0.74
N LYS A 151 5.14 -13.49 -0.08
CA LYS A 151 4.82 -12.31 -0.92
C LYS A 151 3.96 -12.63 -2.16
N GLU A 152 3.51 -13.87 -2.29
CA GLU A 152 2.77 -14.41 -3.43
C GLU A 152 3.45 -14.27 -4.79
N PHE A 153 4.74 -13.98 -4.89
CA PHE A 153 5.45 -13.82 -6.17
C PHE A 153 5.77 -15.15 -6.84
N VAL A 154 5.90 -16.20 -6.04
CA VAL A 154 6.18 -17.56 -6.48
C VAL A 154 5.16 -18.49 -5.84
N ILE A 155 4.63 -19.42 -6.61
CA ILE A 155 3.79 -20.50 -6.09
C ILE A 155 4.50 -21.83 -6.23
N LYS A 156 4.20 -22.72 -5.28
CA LYS A 156 4.73 -24.08 -5.26
C LYS A 156 3.62 -25.08 -5.58
N GLU A 157 3.64 -25.62 -6.78
CA GLU A 157 2.68 -26.62 -7.24
C GLU A 157 3.41 -27.92 -7.61
N ASN A 158 2.95 -29.07 -7.10
CA ASN A 158 3.50 -30.38 -7.46
C ASN A 158 5.04 -30.52 -7.28
N LYS A 159 5.60 -29.87 -6.24
CA LYS A 159 7.04 -29.79 -5.95
C LYS A 159 7.85 -29.01 -7.00
N GLU A 160 7.18 -28.18 -7.79
CA GLU A 160 7.78 -27.23 -8.72
C GLU A 160 7.40 -25.80 -8.35
N TYR A 161 8.31 -24.87 -8.61
CA TYR A 161 8.14 -23.44 -8.35
C TYR A 161 7.82 -22.73 -9.66
N ARG A 162 6.79 -21.89 -9.64
CA ARG A 162 6.28 -21.13 -10.78
C ARG A 162 6.03 -19.68 -10.37
N ILE A 163 6.21 -18.74 -11.28
CA ILE A 163 5.90 -17.34 -11.00
C ILE A 163 4.41 -17.04 -11.11
N THR A 164 3.90 -16.19 -10.23
CA THR A 164 2.52 -15.69 -10.23
C THR A 164 2.39 -14.39 -11.02
N ARG A 165 1.17 -13.83 -11.13
CA ARG A 165 0.93 -12.53 -11.78
C ARG A 165 1.61 -11.37 -11.02
N SER A 166 1.55 -11.35 -9.69
CA SER A 166 2.24 -10.37 -8.84
C SER A 166 3.76 -10.51 -8.94
N GLY A 167 4.29 -11.73 -9.00
CA GLY A 167 5.72 -11.97 -9.20
C GLY A 167 6.24 -11.45 -10.55
N LYS A 168 5.42 -11.45 -11.60
CA LYS A 168 5.81 -10.84 -12.90
C LYS A 168 5.96 -9.32 -12.80
N LEU A 169 5.07 -8.65 -12.08
CA LEU A 169 5.16 -7.21 -11.83
C LEU A 169 6.42 -6.85 -11.04
N GLU A 170 6.73 -7.64 -10.01
CA GLU A 170 7.95 -7.44 -9.23
C GLU A 170 9.21 -7.76 -10.05
N TYR A 171 9.16 -8.76 -10.91
CA TYR A 171 10.24 -9.04 -11.85
C TYR A 171 10.50 -7.86 -12.79
N SER A 172 9.45 -7.19 -13.30
CA SER A 172 9.61 -6.00 -14.14
C SER A 172 10.21 -4.81 -13.38
N ARG A 173 9.83 -4.60 -12.10
CA ARG A 173 10.45 -3.59 -11.22
C ARG A 173 11.91 -3.92 -10.91
N MET A 174 12.20 -5.19 -10.62
CA MET A 174 13.55 -5.69 -10.43
C MET A 174 14.42 -5.40 -11.66
N LEU A 175 13.92 -5.64 -12.88
CA LEU A 175 14.68 -5.35 -14.10
C LEU A 175 15.01 -3.85 -14.26
N GLN A 176 14.11 -2.95 -13.86
CA GLN A 176 14.37 -1.50 -13.85
C GLN A 176 15.52 -1.14 -12.91
N ASN A 177 15.63 -1.81 -11.75
CA ASN A 177 16.69 -1.57 -10.76
C ASN A 177 18.09 -1.99 -11.24
N TYR A 178 18.18 -2.92 -12.21
CA TYR A 178 19.45 -3.41 -12.75
C TYR A 178 19.82 -2.82 -14.11
N ASP A 179 19.00 -1.90 -14.64
CA ASP A 179 19.16 -1.28 -15.96
C ASP A 179 19.28 -2.33 -17.08
N LEU A 180 18.54 -3.45 -16.94
CA LEU A 180 18.59 -4.59 -17.85
C LEU A 180 17.48 -4.52 -18.90
N ASP A 181 17.94 -4.25 -20.11
CA ASP A 181 17.31 -4.35 -21.44
C ASP A 181 15.89 -3.81 -21.57
N ARG A 182 15.80 -2.48 -21.75
CA ARG A 182 14.61 -1.70 -22.18
C ARG A 182 13.76 -2.46 -23.21
N GLN A 183 14.39 -3.18 -24.12
CA GLN A 183 13.70 -3.93 -25.17
C GLN A 183 12.81 -5.06 -24.63
N SER A 184 13.22 -5.74 -23.56
CA SER A 184 12.44 -6.83 -22.96
C SER A 184 11.20 -6.31 -22.22
N ILE A 185 11.34 -5.21 -21.47
CA ILE A 185 10.22 -4.49 -20.82
C ILE A 185 9.24 -3.97 -21.88
N LEU A 186 9.76 -3.34 -22.95
CA LEU A 186 8.94 -2.87 -24.06
C LEU A 186 8.22 -4.02 -24.80
N ASN A 187 8.86 -5.18 -24.96
CA ASN A 187 8.24 -6.34 -25.61
C ASN A 187 7.09 -6.94 -24.78
N GLU A 188 7.17 -6.87 -23.44
CA GLU A 188 6.10 -7.34 -22.55
C GLU A 188 4.91 -6.37 -22.52
N GLU A 189 5.18 -5.06 -22.39
CA GLU A 189 4.12 -4.05 -22.47
C GLU A 189 3.47 -4.03 -23.86
N SER A 190 4.24 -4.27 -24.93
CA SER A 190 3.68 -4.39 -26.28
C SER A 190 2.71 -5.56 -26.39
N LYS A 191 3.04 -6.73 -25.82
CA LYS A 191 2.13 -7.89 -25.80
C LYS A 191 0.87 -7.62 -25.00
N ARG A 192 0.99 -6.95 -23.85
CA ARG A 192 -0.15 -6.53 -23.04
C ARG A 192 -1.07 -5.59 -23.81
N ILE A 193 -0.50 -4.58 -24.46
CA ILE A 193 -1.24 -3.61 -25.29
C ILE A 193 -1.92 -4.32 -26.46
N GLU A 194 -1.26 -5.29 -27.11
CA GLU A 194 -1.86 -6.10 -28.18
C GLU A 194 -3.08 -6.92 -27.70
N GLU A 195 -3.00 -7.51 -26.50
CA GLU A 195 -4.12 -8.27 -25.90
C GLU A 195 -5.30 -7.37 -25.56
N ILE A 196 -5.05 -6.22 -24.93
CA ILE A 196 -6.07 -5.21 -24.64
C ILE A 196 -6.71 -4.72 -25.93
N THR A 197 -5.90 -4.37 -26.93
CA THR A 197 -6.37 -3.87 -28.23
C THR A 197 -7.32 -4.86 -28.92
N LYS A 198 -7.02 -6.17 -28.87
CA LYS A 198 -7.92 -7.21 -29.42
C LYS A 198 -9.27 -7.25 -28.71
N LYS A 199 -9.29 -7.14 -27.38
CA LYS A 199 -10.54 -7.07 -26.61
C LYS A 199 -11.32 -5.80 -26.93
N THR A 200 -10.63 -4.65 -26.97
CA THR A 200 -11.22 -3.34 -27.26
C THR A 200 -11.84 -3.25 -28.65
N ILE A 201 -11.22 -3.84 -29.68
CA ILE A 201 -11.81 -3.87 -31.04
C ILE A 201 -13.16 -4.60 -31.02
N ASN A 202 -13.27 -5.71 -30.30
CA ASN A 202 -14.53 -6.45 -30.17
C ASN A 202 -15.58 -5.61 -29.42
N PHE A 203 -15.17 -4.88 -28.38
CA PHE A 203 -16.04 -3.98 -27.62
C PHE A 203 -16.56 -2.82 -28.49
N PHE A 204 -15.70 -2.14 -29.24
CA PHE A 204 -16.09 -1.06 -30.15
C PHE A 204 -17.02 -1.54 -31.26
N ALA A 205 -16.79 -2.75 -31.79
CA ALA A 205 -17.69 -3.35 -32.77
C ALA A 205 -19.06 -3.69 -32.16
N LYS A 206 -19.09 -4.23 -30.93
CA LYS A 206 -20.31 -4.57 -30.20
C LYS A 206 -21.21 -3.34 -29.96
N TYR A 207 -20.60 -2.21 -29.60
CA TYR A 207 -21.31 -0.97 -29.26
C TYR A 207 -21.28 0.12 -30.35
N ASN A 208 -20.78 -0.21 -31.54
CA ASN A 208 -20.72 0.68 -32.72
C ASN A 208 -20.01 2.03 -32.43
N ILE A 209 -18.93 2.01 -31.64
CA ILE A 209 -18.13 3.20 -31.31
C ILE A 209 -17.19 3.50 -32.48
N LYS A 210 -17.45 4.59 -33.22
CA LYS A 210 -16.71 4.98 -34.44
C LYS A 210 -15.87 6.24 -34.30
N ASP A 211 -16.12 7.04 -33.29
CA ASP A 211 -15.42 8.30 -33.08
C ASP A 211 -13.97 8.03 -32.64
N GLU A 212 -13.01 8.48 -33.46
CA GLU A 212 -11.59 8.20 -33.25
C GLU A 212 -11.05 8.83 -31.96
N ASP A 213 -11.59 9.98 -31.57
CA ASP A 213 -11.18 10.69 -30.35
C ASP A 213 -11.70 9.98 -29.09
N ILE A 214 -12.93 9.46 -29.12
CA ILE A 214 -13.49 8.61 -28.04
C ILE A 214 -12.72 7.30 -27.96
N GLN A 215 -12.43 6.66 -29.09
CA GLN A 215 -11.64 5.42 -29.12
C GLN A 215 -10.24 5.63 -28.53
N PHE A 216 -9.57 6.73 -28.90
CA PHE A 216 -8.24 7.06 -28.39
C PHE A 216 -8.26 7.30 -26.87
N ARG A 217 -9.23 8.07 -26.36
CA ARG A 217 -9.38 8.30 -24.91
C ARG A 217 -9.68 7.02 -24.16
N TYR A 218 -10.57 6.18 -24.68
CA TYR A 218 -10.87 4.89 -24.08
C TYR A 218 -9.62 4.01 -24.02
N LEU A 219 -8.84 3.94 -25.10
CA LEU A 219 -7.58 3.17 -25.14
C LEU A 219 -6.56 3.69 -24.11
N ASN A 220 -6.45 5.01 -23.95
CA ASN A 220 -5.59 5.59 -22.93
C ASN A 220 -6.08 5.22 -21.51
N ASN A 221 -7.39 5.23 -21.29
CA ASN A 221 -8.01 4.88 -20.00
C ASN A 221 -7.80 3.42 -19.64
N ILE A 222 -8.06 2.48 -20.55
CA ILE A 222 -7.95 1.03 -20.26
C ILE A 222 -6.50 0.57 -20.03
N ILE A 223 -5.51 1.26 -20.62
CA ILE A 223 -4.09 0.98 -20.34
C ILE A 223 -3.71 1.43 -18.93
N ARG A 224 -4.28 2.55 -18.48
CA ARG A 224 -3.99 3.20 -17.20
C ARG A 224 -4.79 2.63 -16.02
N LEU A 225 -6.01 2.14 -16.27
CA LEU A 225 -6.97 1.70 -15.26
C LEU A 225 -7.17 0.18 -15.37
N ASP A 226 -6.47 -0.60 -14.53
CA ASP A 226 -6.55 -2.07 -14.55
C ASP A 226 -7.81 -2.59 -13.84
N TYR A 227 -8.64 -3.33 -14.58
CA TYR A 227 -9.83 -4.03 -14.08
C TYR A 227 -9.56 -4.87 -12.82
N ALA A 228 -8.34 -5.39 -12.63
CA ALA A 228 -7.99 -6.16 -11.44
C ALA A 228 -8.28 -5.43 -10.12
N ARG A 229 -8.19 -4.09 -10.07
CA ARG A 229 -8.45 -3.29 -8.86
C ARG A 229 -9.92 -3.23 -8.49
N VAL A 230 -10.80 -3.32 -9.47
CA VAL A 230 -12.25 -3.23 -9.27
C VAL A 230 -12.95 -4.58 -9.39
N LYS A 231 -12.22 -5.66 -9.66
CA LYS A 231 -12.77 -7.01 -9.83
C LYS A 231 -13.56 -7.52 -8.63
N ALA A 232 -13.20 -7.11 -7.41
CA ALA A 232 -13.94 -7.45 -6.19
C ALA A 232 -15.32 -6.76 -6.11
N MET A 233 -15.47 -5.61 -6.79
CA MET A 233 -16.66 -4.77 -6.76
C MET A 233 -17.51 -4.96 -8.04
N LEU A 234 -16.89 -5.14 -9.21
CA LEU A 234 -17.52 -5.30 -10.52
C LEU A 234 -17.60 -6.77 -10.91
N THR A 235 -18.82 -7.30 -10.97
CA THR A 235 -19.11 -8.69 -11.37
C THR A 235 -18.77 -9.03 -12.82
N ASP A 236 -18.66 -8.03 -13.71
CA ASP A 236 -18.41 -8.22 -15.15
C ASP A 236 -17.39 -7.19 -15.68
N GLU A 237 -16.49 -7.66 -16.56
CA GLU A 237 -15.49 -6.85 -17.28
C GLU A 237 -16.18 -5.92 -18.30
N ASP A 238 -17.32 -6.34 -18.88
CA ASP A 238 -18.10 -5.54 -19.84
C ASP A 238 -18.67 -4.26 -19.21
N ASP A 239 -19.02 -4.29 -17.92
CA ASP A 239 -19.51 -3.10 -17.21
C ASP A 239 -18.37 -2.13 -16.90
N PHE A 240 -17.15 -2.64 -16.65
CA PHE A 240 -15.97 -1.79 -16.51
C PHE A 240 -15.66 -1.06 -17.81
N ASP A 241 -15.72 -1.76 -18.95
CA ASP A 241 -15.51 -1.16 -20.26
C ASP A 241 -16.55 -0.07 -20.56
N LYS A 242 -17.82 -0.25 -20.17
CA LYS A 242 -18.85 0.80 -20.29
C LYS A 242 -18.54 2.03 -19.44
N ILE A 243 -18.06 1.85 -18.21
CA ILE A 243 -17.68 2.98 -17.34
C ILE A 243 -16.54 3.79 -17.99
N LEU A 244 -15.53 3.10 -18.52
CA LEU A 244 -14.42 3.76 -19.23
C LEU A 244 -14.91 4.47 -20.49
N LEU A 245 -15.89 3.91 -21.20
CA LEU A 245 -16.52 4.54 -22.35
C LEU A 245 -17.25 5.83 -21.94
N PHE A 246 -18.02 5.82 -20.85
CA PHE A 246 -18.70 7.01 -20.33
C PHE A 246 -17.71 8.15 -20.05
N LEU A 247 -16.62 7.88 -19.32
CA LEU A 247 -15.55 8.85 -19.07
C LEU A 247 -14.92 9.38 -20.37
N SER A 248 -14.82 8.53 -21.40
CA SER A 248 -14.23 8.89 -22.69
C SER A 248 -15.17 9.73 -23.57
N MET A 249 -16.48 9.59 -23.40
CA MET A 249 -17.50 10.38 -24.10
C MET A 249 -17.68 11.75 -23.43
N ASN A 250 -17.70 11.79 -22.09
CA ASN A 250 -17.87 13.01 -21.31
C ASN A 250 -16.54 13.69 -20.96
N HIS A 251 -15.73 13.97 -21.98
CA HIS A 251 -14.45 14.69 -21.85
C HIS A 251 -14.61 16.14 -22.35
N PRO A 252 -13.95 17.17 -21.76
CA PRO A 252 -14.14 18.57 -22.16
C PRO A 252 -14.01 18.86 -23.67
N ASN A 253 -13.09 18.18 -24.37
CA ASN A 253 -12.92 18.28 -25.83
C ASN A 253 -14.11 17.76 -26.67
N GLN A 254 -15.09 17.08 -26.06
CA GLN A 254 -16.29 16.62 -26.74
C GLN A 254 -17.41 17.65 -26.70
N TYR A 255 -17.29 18.71 -25.91
CA TYR A 255 -18.29 19.76 -25.85
C TYR A 255 -18.65 20.28 -27.26
N PRO A 256 -19.95 20.41 -27.60
CA PRO A 256 -21.14 20.28 -26.74
C PRO A 256 -21.78 18.87 -26.72
N ASN A 257 -21.11 17.84 -27.22
CA ASN A 257 -21.64 16.47 -27.30
C ASN A 257 -21.56 15.75 -25.94
N TYR A 258 -22.42 16.15 -24.99
CA TYR A 258 -22.59 15.49 -23.71
C TYR A 258 -23.54 14.28 -23.80
N ILE A 259 -23.24 13.22 -23.05
CA ILE A 259 -24.18 12.10 -22.82
C ILE A 259 -24.53 12.02 -21.33
N SER A 260 -25.81 12.15 -21.01
CA SER A 260 -26.29 12.02 -19.63
C SER A 260 -26.15 10.58 -19.12
N MET A 261 -26.12 10.38 -17.80
CA MET A 261 -26.09 9.03 -17.23
C MET A 261 -27.34 8.22 -17.60
N GLU A 262 -28.50 8.89 -17.70
CA GLU A 262 -29.77 8.28 -18.14
C GLU A 262 -29.68 7.82 -19.61
N ASP A 263 -29.23 8.68 -20.52
CA ASP A 263 -29.10 8.35 -21.95
C ASP A 263 -28.05 7.26 -22.18
N PHE A 264 -26.94 7.31 -21.43
CA PHE A 264 -25.92 6.28 -21.47
C PHE A 264 -26.46 4.94 -20.97
N SER A 265 -27.16 4.93 -19.84
CA SER A 265 -27.83 3.76 -19.26
C SER A 265 -28.78 3.11 -20.27
N ASN A 266 -29.62 3.91 -20.94
CA ASN A 266 -30.57 3.46 -21.95
C ASN A 266 -29.87 2.90 -23.20
N THR A 267 -28.76 3.51 -23.62
CA THR A 267 -28.05 3.13 -24.85
C THR A 267 -27.20 1.87 -24.67
N TYR A 268 -26.54 1.72 -23.52
CA TYR A 268 -25.53 0.68 -23.29
C TYR A 268 -25.95 -0.41 -22.29
N GLY A 269 -27.16 -0.30 -21.73
CA GLY A 269 -27.78 -1.33 -20.89
C GLY A 269 -27.13 -1.47 -19.51
N MET A 270 -26.70 -0.37 -18.90
CA MET A 270 -26.06 -0.33 -17.58
C MET A 270 -26.93 0.48 -16.63
N LYS A 271 -27.23 -0.04 -15.42
CA LYS A 271 -28.05 0.70 -14.45
C LYS A 271 -27.39 2.03 -14.07
N GLU A 272 -28.16 3.12 -14.12
CA GLU A 272 -27.72 4.47 -13.75
C GLU A 272 -27.07 4.53 -12.37
N SER A 273 -27.71 3.99 -11.33
CA SER A 273 -27.13 3.96 -9.97
C SER A 273 -25.83 3.17 -9.86
N LYS A 274 -25.61 2.21 -10.75
CA LYS A 274 -24.35 1.45 -10.83
C LYS A 274 -23.28 2.30 -11.53
N LEU A 275 -23.64 3.00 -12.60
CA LEU A 275 -22.74 3.90 -13.31
C LEU A 275 -22.28 5.06 -12.42
N GLU A 276 -23.22 5.72 -11.74
CA GLU A 276 -22.96 6.83 -10.80
C GLU A 276 -21.98 6.39 -9.72
N TYR A 277 -22.25 5.28 -9.04
CA TYR A 277 -21.38 4.71 -8.01
C TYR A 277 -19.94 4.55 -8.51
N TYR A 278 -19.71 3.89 -9.65
CA TYR A 278 -18.34 3.66 -10.12
C TYR A 278 -17.65 4.91 -10.66
N ILE A 279 -18.41 5.88 -11.20
CA ILE A 279 -17.84 7.16 -11.60
C ILE A 279 -17.35 7.91 -10.37
N ASP A 280 -18.14 7.95 -9.30
CA ASP A 280 -17.72 8.56 -8.03
C ASP A 280 -16.53 7.82 -7.41
N GLU A 281 -16.51 6.48 -7.47
CA GLU A 281 -15.37 5.70 -6.98
C GLU A 281 -14.07 5.96 -7.76
N ILE A 282 -14.15 6.15 -9.08
CA ILE A 282 -12.98 6.43 -9.93
C ILE A 282 -12.54 7.89 -9.80
N VAL A 283 -13.49 8.82 -9.76
CA VAL A 283 -13.21 10.27 -9.85
C VAL A 283 -12.98 10.89 -8.48
N GLU A 284 -13.85 10.59 -7.51
CA GLU A 284 -13.84 11.21 -6.18
C GLU A 284 -13.06 10.36 -5.16
N ASN A 285 -13.30 9.04 -5.09
CA ASN A 285 -12.64 8.15 -4.11
C ASN A 285 -11.26 7.64 -4.56
N GLN A 286 -10.82 7.97 -5.78
CA GLN A 286 -9.48 7.69 -6.29
C GLN A 286 -9.01 6.22 -6.09
N ILE A 287 -9.84 5.24 -6.47
CA ILE A 287 -9.45 3.81 -6.46
C ILE A 287 -8.14 3.56 -7.26
N TYR A 288 -7.89 4.42 -8.25
CA TYR A 288 -6.68 4.40 -9.07
C TYR A 288 -5.70 5.50 -8.62
N PRO A 289 -4.37 5.29 -8.76
CA PRO A 289 -3.36 6.25 -8.33
C PRO A 289 -3.23 7.44 -9.31
N ILE A 290 -4.29 7.71 -10.08
CA ILE A 290 -4.38 8.75 -11.10
C ILE A 290 -5.53 9.66 -10.69
N LYS A 291 -5.23 10.95 -10.52
CA LYS A 291 -6.25 11.93 -10.16
C LYS A 291 -7.09 12.29 -11.38
N PHE A 292 -8.41 12.31 -11.18
CA PHE A 292 -9.36 12.88 -12.14
C PHE A 292 -9.77 14.28 -11.70
N PHE A 293 -10.14 15.08 -12.69
CA PHE A 293 -10.68 16.42 -12.52
C PHE A 293 -12.08 16.46 -13.14
N LYS A 294 -13.00 17.12 -12.44
CA LYS A 294 -14.41 17.27 -12.82
C LYS A 294 -14.73 18.74 -13.08
N LEU A 295 -15.36 19.01 -14.22
CA LEU A 295 -15.94 20.30 -14.57
C LEU A 295 -17.45 20.16 -14.74
N ILE A 296 -18.20 21.19 -14.35
CA ILE A 296 -19.66 21.18 -14.34
C ILE A 296 -20.17 22.33 -15.20
N VAL A 297 -20.86 22.03 -16.30
CA VAL A 297 -21.53 23.06 -17.12
C VAL A 297 -23.03 23.06 -16.79
N PRO A 298 -23.63 24.21 -16.44
CA PRO A 298 -25.06 24.28 -16.15
C PRO A 298 -25.92 23.86 -17.36
N PRO A 299 -27.03 23.11 -17.15
CA PRO A 299 -27.71 22.90 -15.88
C PRO A 299 -27.20 21.71 -15.04
N ASN A 300 -26.50 20.71 -15.61
CA ASN A 300 -25.83 19.63 -14.84
C ASN A 300 -24.95 18.71 -15.72
N GLU A 301 -24.18 19.24 -16.67
CA GLU A 301 -23.29 18.44 -17.52
C GLU A 301 -21.95 18.22 -16.82
N HIS A 302 -21.57 16.96 -16.61
CA HIS A 302 -20.31 16.60 -15.96
C HIS A 302 -19.26 16.17 -16.98
N TYR A 303 -18.13 16.87 -17.01
CA TYR A 303 -16.99 16.56 -17.88
C TYR A 303 -15.78 16.16 -17.04
N TYR A 304 -15.05 15.15 -17.50
CA TYR A 304 -13.95 14.53 -16.77
C TYR A 304 -12.67 14.51 -17.61
N PHE A 305 -11.53 14.77 -16.96
CA PHE A 305 -10.21 14.62 -17.57
C PHE A 305 -9.17 14.19 -16.53
N GLN A 306 -8.05 13.62 -16.97
CA GLN A 306 -7.06 13.01 -16.06
C GLN A 306 -5.80 13.84 -15.88
N GLU A 307 -5.13 13.62 -14.75
CA GLU A 307 -3.77 14.07 -14.51
C GLU A 307 -2.80 13.52 -15.57
N ASN A 308 -1.90 14.39 -16.06
CA ASN A 308 -0.92 14.08 -17.10
C ASN A 308 -1.55 13.65 -18.43
N GLU A 309 -2.80 14.04 -18.68
CA GLU A 309 -3.40 14.07 -20.01
C GLU A 309 -3.01 15.36 -20.73
N ARG A 310 -3.07 15.38 -22.07
CA ARG A 310 -2.70 16.56 -22.89
C ARG A 310 -3.38 17.84 -22.41
N ILE A 311 -4.68 17.79 -22.13
CA ILE A 311 -5.45 18.97 -21.71
C ILE A 311 -4.96 19.51 -20.37
N GLU A 312 -4.69 18.63 -19.40
CA GLU A 312 -4.19 19.01 -18.08
C GLU A 312 -2.74 19.49 -18.14
N ILE A 313 -1.89 18.91 -18.99
CA ILE A 313 -0.51 19.38 -19.20
C ILE A 313 -0.50 20.81 -19.74
N MET A 314 -1.36 21.09 -20.72
CA MET A 314 -1.46 22.44 -21.28
C MET A 314 -2.06 23.43 -20.28
N LEU A 315 -3.10 23.02 -19.55
CA LEU A 315 -3.70 23.79 -18.45
C LEU A 315 -2.66 24.14 -17.38
N ARG A 316 -1.86 23.15 -16.99
CA ARG A 316 -0.76 23.30 -16.03
C ARG A 316 0.26 24.30 -16.53
N ALA A 317 0.75 24.15 -17.75
CA ALA A 317 1.75 25.06 -18.32
C ALA A 317 1.29 26.52 -18.38
N ILE A 318 0.03 26.75 -18.78
CA ILE A 318 -0.56 28.11 -18.78
C ILE A 318 -0.66 28.65 -17.35
N THR A 319 -1.15 27.83 -16.41
CA THR A 319 -1.30 28.23 -15.01
C THR A 319 0.06 28.55 -14.39
N GLU A 320 1.06 27.69 -14.57
CA GLU A 320 2.44 27.86 -14.11
C GLU A 320 3.06 29.15 -14.65
N ASP A 321 2.91 29.46 -15.93
CA ASP A 321 3.47 30.68 -16.53
C ASP A 321 2.90 31.96 -15.89
N HIS A 322 1.58 32.04 -15.74
CA HIS A 322 0.92 33.19 -15.12
C HIS A 322 1.25 33.34 -13.64
N ILE A 323 1.26 32.24 -12.88
CA ILE A 323 1.60 32.24 -11.46
C ILE A 323 3.07 32.61 -11.23
N THR A 324 3.96 32.07 -12.05
CA THR A 324 5.38 32.40 -12.04
C THR A 324 5.57 33.89 -12.32
N LYS A 325 4.94 34.41 -13.38
CA LYS A 325 4.99 35.83 -13.74
C LYS A 325 4.42 36.73 -12.62
N PHE A 326 3.29 36.37 -12.03
CA PHE A 326 2.72 37.08 -10.89
C PHE A 326 3.71 37.17 -9.74
N THR A 327 4.32 36.04 -9.36
CA THR A 327 5.25 35.96 -8.23
C THR A 327 6.53 36.75 -8.48
N TYR A 328 7.12 36.65 -9.67
CA TYR A 328 8.28 37.47 -10.04
C TYR A 328 7.98 38.97 -9.98
N LEU A 329 6.85 39.39 -10.54
CA LEU A 329 6.50 40.80 -10.62
C LEU A 329 6.09 41.37 -9.25
N SER A 330 5.44 40.58 -8.39
CA SER A 330 5.03 41.00 -7.06
C SER A 330 6.20 41.05 -6.07
N LYS A 331 7.09 40.04 -6.06
CA LYS A 331 8.20 39.97 -5.10
C LYS A 331 9.47 40.65 -5.57
N LEU A 332 9.90 40.41 -6.81
CA LEU A 332 11.20 40.89 -7.29
C LEU A 332 11.16 42.37 -7.69
N PHE A 333 9.98 42.86 -8.10
CA PHE A 333 9.77 44.25 -8.52
C PHE A 333 8.81 45.04 -7.61
N SER A 334 8.38 44.45 -6.48
CA SER A 334 7.49 45.07 -5.48
C SER A 334 6.23 45.69 -6.08
N ARG A 335 5.66 45.08 -7.14
CA ARG A 335 4.43 45.58 -7.76
C ARG A 335 3.21 45.05 -6.99
N THR A 336 2.27 45.94 -6.68
CA THR A 336 0.95 45.54 -6.18
C THR A 336 0.14 44.95 -7.34
N LEU A 337 0.20 43.63 -7.48
CA LEU A 337 -0.60 42.88 -8.44
C LEU A 337 -1.78 42.24 -7.72
N ASP A 338 -2.94 42.31 -8.34
CA ASP A 338 -4.15 41.67 -7.86
C ASP A 338 -4.23 40.22 -8.37
N LEU A 339 -4.46 39.29 -7.45
CA LEU A 339 -4.58 37.87 -7.76
C LEU A 339 -5.84 37.58 -8.57
N HIS A 340 -6.94 38.31 -8.34
CA HIS A 340 -8.18 38.14 -9.12
C HIS A 340 -7.95 38.48 -10.59
N THR A 341 -7.21 39.55 -10.87
CA THR A 341 -6.82 39.91 -12.24
C THR A 341 -5.96 38.82 -12.89
N THR A 342 -5.05 38.20 -12.12
CA THR A 342 -4.20 37.10 -12.62
C THR A 342 -5.02 35.84 -12.92
N ILE A 343 -5.94 35.47 -12.01
CA ILE A 343 -6.89 34.38 -12.20
C ILE A 343 -7.75 34.62 -13.45
N ASN A 344 -8.25 35.84 -13.65
CA ASN A 344 -9.03 36.17 -14.84
C ASN A 344 -8.21 36.05 -16.13
N ASN A 345 -6.94 36.48 -16.13
CA ASN A 345 -6.06 36.30 -17.30
C ASN A 345 -5.81 34.81 -17.60
N ILE A 346 -5.64 33.98 -16.55
CA ILE A 346 -5.52 32.53 -16.70
C ILE A 346 -6.80 31.96 -17.32
N LEU A 347 -7.98 32.37 -16.83
CA LEU A 347 -9.26 31.92 -17.36
C LEU A 347 -9.46 32.31 -18.83
N ASP A 348 -9.10 33.54 -19.19
CA ASP A 348 -9.20 34.03 -20.58
C ASP A 348 -8.27 33.26 -21.52
N ASP A 349 -7.03 32.98 -21.13
CA ASP A 349 -6.09 32.20 -21.95
C ASP A 349 -6.51 30.72 -22.07
N ILE A 350 -7.01 30.12 -20.99
CA ILE A 350 -7.50 28.74 -21.00
C ILE A 350 -8.77 28.61 -21.86
N CYS A 351 -9.73 29.54 -21.77
CA CYS A 351 -10.93 29.52 -22.60
C CYS A 351 -10.63 29.90 -24.07
N GLY A 352 -9.60 30.71 -24.30
CA GLY A 352 -9.16 31.04 -25.66
C GLY A 352 -8.45 29.90 -26.38
N LEU A 353 -7.79 28.99 -25.65
CA LEU A 353 -6.87 28.00 -26.22
C LEU A 353 -7.27 26.53 -25.99
N LEU A 354 -7.95 26.21 -24.87
CA LEU A 354 -8.10 24.84 -24.38
C LEU A 354 -9.54 24.41 -24.15
N PHE A 355 -10.37 25.27 -23.54
CA PHE A 355 -11.75 24.94 -23.17
C PHE A 355 -12.73 25.87 -23.88
N ASN A 356 -13.97 25.41 -24.07
CA ASN A 356 -15.00 26.30 -24.57
C ASN A 356 -15.36 27.38 -23.52
N GLU A 357 -15.76 28.58 -23.95
CA GLU A 357 -16.21 29.68 -23.07
C GLU A 357 -17.30 29.27 -22.07
N CYS A 358 -18.15 28.29 -22.41
CA CYS A 358 -19.17 27.78 -21.49
C CYS A 358 -18.60 27.14 -20.21
N PHE A 359 -17.31 26.77 -20.19
CA PHE A 359 -16.66 26.24 -18.99
C PHE A 359 -16.15 27.34 -18.04
N LYS A 360 -16.19 28.63 -18.42
CA LYS A 360 -15.53 29.72 -17.69
C LYS A 360 -15.90 29.79 -16.21
N ASP A 361 -17.19 29.67 -15.89
CA ASP A 361 -17.66 29.72 -14.49
C ASP A 361 -17.16 28.50 -13.69
N SER A 362 -17.23 27.31 -14.28
CA SER A 362 -16.73 26.08 -13.65
C SER A 362 -15.21 26.10 -13.49
N LEU A 363 -14.49 26.64 -14.48
CA LEU A 363 -13.05 26.78 -14.45
C LEU A 363 -12.61 27.79 -13.39
N SER A 364 -13.39 28.83 -13.15
CA SER A 364 -13.11 29.81 -12.09
C SER A 364 -13.07 29.16 -10.70
N GLU A 365 -14.08 28.36 -10.37
CA GLU A 365 -14.12 27.62 -9.10
C GLU A 365 -13.02 26.55 -9.05
N PHE A 366 -12.83 25.83 -10.16
CA PHE A 366 -11.83 24.78 -10.30
C PHE A 366 -10.40 25.29 -10.13
N LEU A 367 -10.06 26.44 -10.72
CA LEU A 367 -8.70 26.95 -10.82
C LEU A 367 -8.10 27.21 -9.43
N SER A 368 -8.92 27.70 -8.48
CA SER A 368 -8.48 27.91 -7.09
C SER A 368 -8.07 26.60 -6.42
N LYS A 369 -8.90 25.55 -6.56
CA LYS A 369 -8.60 24.20 -6.03
C LYS A 369 -7.40 23.57 -6.75
N TYR A 370 -7.28 23.83 -8.05
CA TYR A 370 -6.22 23.30 -8.90
C TYR A 370 -4.85 23.91 -8.62
N ILE A 371 -4.76 25.23 -8.40
CA ILE A 371 -3.52 25.91 -8.02
C ILE A 371 -3.00 25.35 -6.68
N ASN A 372 -3.88 25.16 -5.68
CA ASN A 372 -3.49 24.54 -4.41
C ASN A 372 -2.97 23.11 -4.60
N TYR A 373 -3.63 22.33 -5.48
CA TYR A 373 -3.17 21.00 -5.83
C TYR A 373 -1.78 21.01 -6.50
N LEU A 374 -1.52 21.93 -7.42
CA LEU A 374 -0.22 22.08 -8.07
C LEU A 374 0.86 22.47 -7.05
N ALA A 375 0.55 23.40 -6.15
CA ALA A 375 1.49 23.84 -5.13
C ALA A 375 1.95 22.67 -4.24
N TYR A 376 0.99 21.89 -3.71
CA TYR A 376 1.29 20.70 -2.93
C TYR A 376 2.11 19.66 -3.71
N LYS A 377 1.72 19.42 -4.97
CA LYS A 377 2.39 18.42 -5.83
C LYS A 377 3.83 18.81 -6.16
N ILE A 378 4.10 20.10 -6.37
CA ILE A 378 5.42 20.62 -6.71
C ILE A 378 6.33 20.60 -5.47
N GLU A 379 5.84 21.04 -4.31
CA GLU A 379 6.59 20.93 -3.05
C GLU A 379 6.93 19.49 -2.67
N ALA A 380 6.00 18.55 -2.89
CA ALA A 380 6.20 17.14 -2.54
C ALA A 380 7.12 16.38 -3.50
N LYS A 381 7.28 16.82 -4.77
CA LYS A 381 8.01 16.06 -5.81
C LYS A 381 9.39 16.61 -6.14
N VAL A 382 9.67 17.89 -5.88
CA VAL A 382 10.91 18.51 -6.34
C VAL A 382 12.04 18.26 -5.32
N GLU A 383 13.03 17.46 -5.71
CA GLU A 383 14.31 17.45 -5.01
C GLU A 383 15.01 18.79 -5.30
N LEU A 384 15.12 19.66 -4.30
CA LEU A 384 15.67 21.03 -4.42
C LEU A 384 17.18 21.06 -4.66
N ARG A 385 17.64 20.46 -5.77
CA ARG A 385 19.06 20.25 -6.09
C ARG A 385 19.62 21.45 -6.85
N GLU A 386 18.94 21.90 -7.90
CA GLU A 386 19.39 23.03 -8.73
C GLU A 386 18.75 24.37 -8.32
N THR A 387 19.31 25.48 -8.83
CA THR A 387 18.83 26.83 -8.50
C THR A 387 17.41 27.09 -9.04
N LEU A 388 17.05 26.50 -10.18
CA LEU A 388 15.72 26.63 -10.76
C LEU A 388 14.68 25.85 -9.93
N ASP A 389 15.01 24.64 -9.50
CA ASP A 389 14.18 23.81 -8.62
C ASP A 389 13.86 24.53 -7.29
N LYS A 390 14.86 25.19 -6.72
CA LYS A 390 14.71 26.01 -5.50
C LYS A 390 13.80 27.21 -5.70
N LEU A 391 13.90 27.85 -6.87
CA LEU A 391 13.10 29.01 -7.21
C LEU A 391 11.64 28.64 -7.46
N GLU A 392 11.40 27.52 -8.14
CA GLU A 392 10.08 26.93 -8.35
C GLU A 392 9.42 26.55 -7.00
N GLY A 393 10.17 25.91 -6.10
CA GLY A 393 9.67 25.61 -4.74
C GLY A 393 9.25 26.87 -3.95
N ILE A 394 10.05 27.95 -4.00
CA ILE A 394 9.71 29.22 -3.34
C ILE A 394 8.45 29.84 -3.93
N ILE A 395 8.33 29.86 -5.28
CA ILE A 395 7.16 30.42 -5.97
C ILE A 395 5.88 29.75 -5.50
N TRP A 396 5.85 28.44 -5.41
CA TRP A 396 4.65 27.69 -5.05
C TRP A 396 4.34 27.72 -3.54
N GLN A 397 5.36 27.78 -2.68
CA GLN A 397 5.20 28.01 -1.25
C GLN A 397 4.53 29.36 -0.95
N ASP A 398 4.94 30.40 -1.67
CA ASP A 398 4.40 31.75 -1.54
C ASP A 398 2.94 31.82 -1.97
N MET A 399 2.57 31.08 -3.02
CA MET A 399 1.19 30.98 -3.46
C MET A 399 0.29 30.30 -2.43
N ILE A 400 0.76 29.24 -1.76
CA ILE A 400 0.02 28.60 -0.66
C ILE A 400 -0.26 29.62 0.45
N GLN A 401 0.75 30.38 0.87
CA GLN A 401 0.59 31.40 1.91
C GLN A 401 -0.38 32.52 1.49
N LEU A 402 -0.31 32.96 0.23
CA LEU A 402 -1.21 33.97 -0.32
C LEU A 402 -2.66 33.48 -0.39
N PHE A 403 -2.90 32.26 -0.87
CA PHE A 403 -4.26 31.68 -0.92
C PHE A 403 -4.81 31.39 0.48
N GLN A 404 -3.98 30.92 1.41
CA GLN A 404 -4.36 30.78 2.83
C GLN A 404 -4.74 32.14 3.42
N SER A 405 -3.99 33.19 3.12
CA SER A 405 -4.30 34.56 3.56
C SER A 405 -5.59 35.13 2.95
N GLN A 406 -5.94 34.80 1.70
CA GLN A 406 -7.20 35.26 1.09
C GLN A 406 -8.41 34.43 1.54
N SER A 407 -8.25 33.12 1.76
CA SER A 407 -9.30 32.30 2.40
C SER A 407 -9.61 32.77 3.82
N SER A 408 -8.65 33.41 4.47
CA SER A 408 -8.82 34.00 5.81
C SER A 408 -9.79 35.18 5.83
N GLU A 409 -9.97 35.93 4.74
CA GLU A 409 -10.73 37.20 4.77
C GLU A 409 -12.25 36.98 4.93
N GLY A 410 -12.81 35.93 4.30
CA GLY A 410 -14.21 35.50 4.53
C GLY A 410 -14.42 34.70 5.82
N LEU A 411 -13.38 34.04 6.34
CA LEU A 411 -13.40 33.36 7.64
C LEU A 411 -13.25 34.35 8.81
N LYS A 412 -12.58 35.48 8.58
CA LYS A 412 -12.30 36.53 9.56
C LYS A 412 -13.56 37.23 10.03
N ASP A 413 -14.45 37.59 9.10
CA ASP A 413 -15.75 38.17 9.43
C ASP A 413 -16.60 37.23 10.30
N GLN A 414 -16.53 35.92 10.06
CA GLN A 414 -17.33 34.91 10.78
C GLN A 414 -16.87 34.66 12.22
N TYR A 415 -15.56 34.65 12.50
CA TYR A 415 -15.10 34.45 13.87
C TYR A 415 -15.14 35.75 14.69
N GLU A 416 -14.88 36.91 14.07
CA GLU A 416 -14.96 38.20 14.77
C GLU A 416 -16.37 38.46 15.31
N GLU A 417 -17.43 38.09 14.58
CA GLU A 417 -18.81 38.21 15.05
C GLU A 417 -19.06 37.32 16.28
N LYS A 418 -18.68 36.03 16.21
CA LYS A 418 -18.85 35.08 17.33
C LYS A 418 -18.06 35.52 18.58
N ILE A 419 -16.85 36.04 18.40
CA ILE A 419 -16.03 36.55 19.51
C ILE A 419 -16.67 37.80 20.13
N ARG A 420 -17.26 38.70 19.33
CA ARG A 420 -17.97 39.89 19.86
C ARG A 420 -19.18 39.51 20.72
N GLU A 421 -19.91 38.46 20.35
CA GLU A 421 -21.03 37.96 21.17
C GLU A 421 -20.54 37.44 22.51
N ILE A 422 -19.50 36.60 22.51
CA ILE A 422 -18.91 36.06 23.75
C ILE A 422 -18.31 37.17 24.62
N ASP A 423 -17.62 38.15 24.02
CA ASP A 423 -17.07 39.29 24.77
C ASP A 423 -18.17 40.13 25.47
N LYS A 424 -19.37 40.18 24.90
CA LYS A 424 -20.53 40.83 25.54
C LYS A 424 -21.04 40.03 26.73
N GLU A 425 -21.02 38.70 26.64
CA GLU A 425 -21.38 37.81 27.74
C GLU A 425 -20.33 37.84 28.86
N ILE A 426 -19.04 37.82 28.51
CA ILE A 426 -17.93 37.96 29.46
C ILE A 426 -18.06 39.28 30.25
N LYS A 427 -18.38 40.39 29.59
CA LYS A 427 -18.64 41.67 30.30
C LYS A 427 -19.77 41.60 31.31
N SER A 428 -20.74 40.71 31.11
CA SER A 428 -21.89 40.55 32.00
C SER A 428 -21.60 39.54 33.12
N ASN A 429 -20.77 38.53 32.84
CA ASN A 429 -20.38 37.45 33.76
C ASN A 429 -18.86 37.19 33.68
N PRO A 430 -18.02 38.07 34.24
CA PRO A 430 -16.56 37.99 34.07
C PRO A 430 -15.92 36.79 34.79
N ASP A 431 -16.57 36.26 35.82
CA ASP A 431 -16.04 35.13 36.60
C ASP A 431 -16.44 33.75 36.03
N ASN A 432 -16.93 33.70 34.79
CA ASN A 432 -17.32 32.44 34.14
C ASN A 432 -16.21 31.93 33.19
N ILE A 433 -15.39 31.00 33.68
CA ILE A 433 -14.29 30.41 32.94
C ILE A 433 -14.72 29.71 31.63
N ASP A 434 -15.96 29.19 31.55
CA ASP A 434 -16.46 28.51 30.35
C ASP A 434 -16.61 29.44 29.16
N LEU A 435 -16.90 30.73 29.40
CA LEU A 435 -16.97 31.74 28.35
C LEU A 435 -15.59 32.00 27.73
N TYR A 436 -14.56 32.05 28.57
CA TYR A 436 -13.17 32.19 28.12
C TYR A 436 -12.69 30.93 27.38
N ASN A 437 -13.03 29.74 27.87
CA ASN A 437 -12.76 28.48 27.17
C ASN A 437 -13.45 28.43 25.80
N SER A 438 -14.69 28.92 25.70
CA SER A 438 -15.44 29.01 24.44
C SER A 438 -14.77 29.99 23.47
N LYS A 439 -14.35 31.17 23.96
CA LYS A 439 -13.58 32.15 23.19
C LYS A 439 -12.28 31.56 22.64
N ILE A 440 -11.51 30.88 23.48
CA ILE A 440 -10.27 30.20 23.08
C ILE A 440 -10.54 29.11 22.06
N SER A 441 -11.59 28.30 22.23
CA SER A 441 -11.93 27.23 21.30
C SER A 441 -12.23 27.75 19.90
N ILE A 442 -12.96 28.86 19.80
CA ILE A 442 -13.20 29.54 18.53
C ILE A 442 -11.89 30.06 17.94
N LEU A 443 -11.08 30.78 18.72
CA LEU A 443 -9.80 31.30 18.24
C LEU A 443 -8.86 30.18 17.77
N LEU A 444 -8.83 29.04 18.47
CA LEU A 444 -8.06 27.86 18.07
C LEU A 444 -8.58 27.21 16.79
N TYR A 445 -9.90 27.15 16.60
CA TYR A 445 -10.53 26.63 15.38
C TYR A 445 -10.15 27.47 14.14
N TYR A 446 -10.05 28.79 14.30
CA TYR A 446 -9.63 29.71 13.24
C TYR A 446 -8.12 30.01 13.24
N GLU A 447 -7.31 29.21 13.94
CA GLU A 447 -5.85 29.32 14.05
C GLU A 447 -5.31 30.71 14.48
N GLN A 448 -6.09 31.47 15.25
CA GLN A 448 -5.71 32.79 15.77
C GLN A 448 -4.87 32.68 17.06
N LEU A 449 -3.70 32.04 16.95
CA LEU A 449 -2.89 31.60 18.10
C LEU A 449 -2.39 32.77 18.99
N ASP A 450 -2.06 33.92 18.43
CA ASP A 450 -1.62 35.10 19.20
C ASP A 450 -2.73 35.63 20.13
N TYR A 451 -3.97 35.65 19.64
CA TYR A 451 -5.14 36.05 20.43
C TYR A 451 -5.48 35.02 21.51
N VAL A 452 -5.21 33.73 21.26
CA VAL A 452 -5.32 32.68 22.27
C VAL A 452 -4.33 32.92 23.40
N LEU A 453 -3.05 33.17 23.10
CA LEU A 453 -2.04 33.44 24.12
C LEU A 453 -2.42 34.63 25.01
N LYS A 454 -2.89 35.72 24.41
CA LYS A 454 -3.37 36.88 25.16
C LYS A 454 -4.59 36.56 26.04
N SER A 455 -5.52 35.76 25.53
CA SER A 455 -6.71 35.35 26.29
C SER A 455 -6.35 34.42 27.46
N LEU A 456 -5.35 33.55 27.28
CA LEU A 456 -4.84 32.70 28.35
C LEU A 456 -4.11 33.49 29.45
N GLU A 457 -3.41 34.57 29.09
CA GLU A 457 -2.81 35.49 30.06
C GLU A 457 -3.86 36.22 30.88
N GLU A 458 -4.93 36.71 30.23
CA GLU A 458 -6.09 37.29 30.91
C GLU A 458 -6.75 36.25 31.85
N MET A 459 -6.93 35.01 31.40
CA MET A 459 -7.50 33.96 32.24
C MET A 459 -6.63 33.64 33.47
N LEU A 460 -5.30 33.69 33.37
CA LEU A 460 -4.43 33.46 34.52
C LEU A 460 -4.58 34.54 35.60
N GLU A 461 -4.87 35.78 35.20
CA GLU A 461 -5.12 36.88 36.15
C GLU A 461 -6.47 36.74 36.86
N ILE A 462 -7.49 36.24 36.15
CA ILE A 462 -8.87 36.15 36.64
C ILE A 462 -9.13 34.84 37.41
N PHE A 463 -8.53 33.73 36.96
CA PHE A 463 -8.74 32.37 37.50
C PHE A 463 -7.42 31.74 38.00
N PRO A 464 -6.76 32.32 39.01
CA PRO A 464 -5.47 31.83 39.50
C PRO A 464 -5.54 30.39 40.05
N GLU A 465 -6.70 29.93 40.50
CA GLU A 465 -6.94 28.56 40.97
C GLU A 465 -6.88 27.51 39.84
N ASN A 466 -7.07 27.94 38.59
CA ASN A 466 -7.00 27.09 37.40
C ASN A 466 -5.61 27.14 36.72
N GLU A 467 -4.58 27.65 37.40
CA GLU A 467 -3.24 27.87 36.84
C GLU A 467 -2.71 26.68 36.05
N ILE A 468 -2.80 25.46 36.59
CA ILE A 468 -2.29 24.24 35.94
C ILE A 468 -2.93 24.05 34.56
N ASP A 469 -4.27 24.06 34.48
CA ASP A 469 -5.00 23.85 33.22
C ASP A 469 -4.70 24.96 32.21
N ILE A 470 -4.69 26.22 32.65
CA ILE A 470 -4.46 27.37 31.77
C ILE A 470 -3.02 27.38 31.24
N LYS A 471 -2.02 27.10 32.09
CA LYS A 471 -0.62 26.99 31.66
C LYS A 471 -0.38 25.78 30.76
N MET A 472 -1.03 24.64 31.00
CA MET A 472 -0.96 23.49 30.10
C MET A 472 -1.56 23.81 28.72
N LYS A 473 -2.67 24.56 28.67
CA LYS A 473 -3.22 25.10 27.41
C LYS A 473 -2.23 26.04 26.72
N LYS A 474 -1.58 26.95 27.46
CA LYS A 474 -0.55 27.85 26.92
C LYS A 474 0.64 27.10 26.33
N ALA A 475 1.13 26.08 27.03
CA ALA A 475 2.18 25.20 26.52
C ALA A 475 1.73 24.55 25.20
N SER A 476 0.55 23.92 25.15
CA SER A 476 0.01 23.30 23.93
C SER A 476 -0.07 24.28 22.73
N VAL A 477 -0.39 25.56 22.98
CA VAL A 477 -0.40 26.62 21.96
C VAL A 477 1.01 26.96 21.48
N GLN A 478 2.00 27.05 22.38
CA GLN A 478 3.40 27.25 22.00
C GLN A 478 3.93 26.12 21.11
N ARG A 479 3.54 24.87 21.39
CA ARG A 479 3.82 23.73 20.50
C ARG A 479 3.24 23.93 19.10
N ARG A 480 1.99 24.43 18.99
CA ARG A 480 1.37 24.74 17.69
C ARG A 480 2.12 25.85 16.94
N LEU A 481 2.70 26.81 17.67
CA LEU A 481 3.58 27.85 17.14
C LEU A 481 5.00 27.36 16.79
N ARG A 482 5.27 26.05 16.94
CA ARG A 482 6.60 25.42 16.76
C ARG A 482 7.67 25.89 17.75
N ASP A 483 7.26 26.50 18.86
CA ASP A 483 8.14 26.84 19.97
C ASP A 483 7.99 25.83 21.11
N VAL A 484 8.51 24.62 20.86
CA VAL A 484 8.32 23.47 21.76
C VAL A 484 9.11 23.64 23.07
N GLU A 485 10.27 24.30 23.02
CA GLU A 485 11.10 24.56 24.20
C GLU A 485 10.41 25.49 25.19
N SER A 486 9.81 26.59 24.73
CA SER A 486 9.03 27.47 25.61
C SER A 486 7.86 26.74 26.28
N GLY A 487 7.24 25.78 25.59
CA GLY A 487 6.20 24.92 26.17
C GLY A 487 6.74 23.99 27.25
N LEU A 488 7.92 23.40 27.03
CA LEU A 488 8.61 22.59 28.03
C LEU A 488 9.00 23.41 29.26
N ASP A 489 9.43 24.66 29.10
CA ASP A 489 9.73 25.57 30.22
C ASP A 489 8.52 25.81 31.11
N ILE A 490 7.32 25.99 30.52
CA ILE A 490 6.07 26.10 31.29
C ILE A 490 5.79 24.81 32.08
N VAL A 491 5.99 23.64 31.47
CA VAL A 491 5.79 22.36 32.15
C VAL A 491 6.79 22.17 33.29
N ASN A 492 8.05 22.55 33.09
CA ASN A 492 9.06 22.51 34.16
C ASN A 492 8.69 23.44 35.32
N GLU A 493 8.23 24.67 35.03
CA GLU A 493 7.77 25.61 36.05
C GLU A 493 6.59 25.02 36.87
N LEU A 494 5.64 24.35 36.21
CA LEU A 494 4.53 23.68 36.88
C LEU A 494 5.00 22.51 37.75
N ILE A 495 5.97 21.70 37.28
CA ILE A 495 6.53 20.59 38.07
C ILE A 495 7.24 21.11 39.32
N GLU A 496 8.02 22.20 39.20
CA GLU A 496 8.69 22.81 40.35
C GLU A 496 7.70 23.33 41.40
N ARG A 497 6.57 23.90 40.95
CA ARG A 497 5.53 24.45 41.81
C ARG A 497 4.64 23.37 42.43
N TYR A 498 4.41 22.27 41.71
CA TYR A 498 3.51 21.18 42.10
C TYR A 498 4.24 19.82 42.04
N PRO A 499 5.29 19.59 42.86
CA PRO A 499 6.16 18.43 42.75
C PRO A 499 5.47 17.08 43.02
N GLU A 500 4.35 17.12 43.76
CA GLU A 500 3.53 15.95 44.11
C GLU A 500 2.55 15.54 42.99
N ASN A 501 2.38 16.38 41.97
CA ASN A 501 1.52 16.06 40.84
C ASN A 501 2.33 15.29 39.78
N SER A 502 2.34 13.97 39.91
CA SER A 502 3.05 13.07 39.01
C SER A 502 2.53 13.09 37.56
N ASP A 503 1.29 13.55 37.32
CA ASP A 503 0.76 13.71 35.97
C ASP A 503 1.52 14.79 35.18
N LEU A 504 2.04 15.83 35.84
CA LEU A 504 2.88 16.85 35.19
C LEU A 504 4.20 16.27 34.67
N ARG A 505 4.78 15.31 35.41
CA ARG A 505 5.97 14.57 34.95
C ARG A 505 5.61 13.68 33.76
N ASN A 506 4.44 13.04 33.77
CA ASN A 506 3.97 12.27 32.62
C ASN A 506 3.75 13.17 31.39
N TYR A 507 3.21 14.37 31.57
CA TYR A 507 3.12 15.35 30.48
C TYR A 507 4.49 15.73 29.94
N LYS A 508 5.49 15.96 30.79
CA LYS A 508 6.87 16.25 30.37
C LYS A 508 7.45 15.16 29.47
N VAL A 509 7.09 13.88 29.66
CA VAL A 509 7.51 12.78 28.78
C VAL A 509 7.09 13.04 27.33
N TYR A 510 5.84 13.47 27.10
CA TYR A 510 5.35 13.84 25.76
C TYR A 510 6.07 15.06 25.18
N TRP A 511 6.45 16.04 26.02
CA TRP A 511 7.25 17.19 25.58
C TRP A 511 8.66 16.80 25.14
N LEU A 512 9.30 15.90 25.89
CA LEU A 512 10.61 15.36 25.52
C LEU A 512 10.53 14.56 24.20
N GLN A 513 9.45 13.82 23.97
CA GLN A 513 9.18 13.16 22.69
C GLN A 513 9.09 14.17 21.52
N TYR A 514 8.37 15.29 21.69
CA TYR A 514 8.28 16.32 20.65
C TYR A 514 9.63 16.99 20.32
N LEU A 515 10.56 17.00 21.26
CA LEU A 515 11.93 17.51 21.09
C LEU A 515 12.92 16.43 20.64
N ASP A 516 12.44 15.23 20.36
CA ASP A 516 13.24 14.07 19.98
C ASP A 516 14.29 13.65 21.03
N ARG A 517 13.98 13.85 22.33
CA ARG A 517 14.84 13.52 23.47
C ARG A 517 14.46 12.18 24.08
N LYS A 518 14.67 11.11 23.31
CA LYS A 518 14.24 9.74 23.62
C LYS A 518 14.67 9.26 25.00
N GLU A 519 15.96 9.30 25.30
CA GLU A 519 16.54 8.69 26.50
C GLU A 519 16.01 9.36 27.77
N GLU A 520 15.82 10.68 27.73
CA GLU A 520 15.27 11.43 28.85
C GLU A 520 13.78 11.13 29.07
N ALA A 521 13.01 10.99 27.99
CA ALA A 521 11.62 10.59 28.05
C ALA A 521 11.48 9.18 28.67
N LEU A 522 12.28 8.22 28.19
CA LEU A 522 12.28 6.83 28.66
C LEU A 522 12.74 6.70 30.12
N GLN A 523 13.75 7.46 30.54
CA GLN A 523 14.18 7.47 31.94
C GLN A 523 13.09 8.05 32.84
N LEU A 524 12.49 9.18 32.47
CA LEU A 524 11.47 9.84 33.28
C LEU A 524 10.21 8.98 33.45
N ILE A 525 9.76 8.32 32.38
CA ILE A 525 8.59 7.44 32.48
C ILE A 525 8.91 6.14 33.25
N GLN A 526 10.15 5.64 33.19
CA GLN A 526 10.58 4.51 34.01
C GLN A 526 10.60 4.89 35.50
N ASP A 527 11.10 6.07 35.85
CA ASP A 527 11.10 6.57 37.23
C ASP A 527 9.66 6.67 37.77
N LEU A 528 8.71 7.15 36.96
CA LEU A 528 7.28 7.21 37.31
C LEU A 528 6.67 5.82 37.56
N ILE A 529 7.05 4.82 36.76
CA ILE A 529 6.61 3.42 36.95
C ILE A 529 7.23 2.82 38.20
N ASP A 530 8.49 3.12 38.50
CA ASP A 530 9.16 2.62 39.70
C ASP A 530 8.55 3.23 40.98
N GLU A 531 8.13 4.50 40.92
CA GLU A 531 7.39 5.18 42.00
C GLU A 531 5.94 4.65 42.16
N ILE A 532 5.22 4.46 41.05
CA ILE A 532 3.80 4.09 41.04
C ILE A 532 3.56 2.94 40.04
N PRO A 533 3.92 1.69 40.40
CA PRO A 533 3.95 0.56 39.47
C PRO A 533 2.58 0.12 38.95
N ASP A 534 1.53 0.40 39.72
CA ASP A 534 0.15 0.02 39.42
C ASP A 534 -0.61 1.11 38.63
N ASN A 535 0.07 2.14 38.13
CA ASN A 535 -0.55 3.13 37.25
C ASN A 535 -0.41 2.69 35.78
N GLY A 536 -1.47 2.09 35.24
CA GLY A 536 -1.47 1.61 33.85
C GLY A 536 -1.27 2.72 32.81
N THR A 537 -1.61 3.98 33.10
CA THR A 537 -1.38 5.12 32.20
C THR A 537 0.12 5.31 31.94
N TYR A 538 0.98 5.10 32.93
CA TYR A 538 2.43 5.26 32.74
C TYR A 538 3.00 4.16 31.86
N HIS A 539 2.49 2.93 31.95
CA HIS A 539 2.83 1.86 31.03
C HIS A 539 2.33 2.14 29.61
N ASP A 540 1.13 2.71 29.46
CA ASP A 540 0.60 3.13 28.14
C ASP A 540 1.45 4.25 27.52
N THR A 541 1.78 5.30 28.29
CA THR A 541 2.68 6.37 27.85
C THR A 541 4.05 5.83 27.48
N TYR A 542 4.62 4.90 28.25
CA TYR A 542 5.90 4.25 27.90
C TYR A 542 5.78 3.56 26.53
N GLY A 543 4.74 2.76 26.33
CA GLY A 543 4.48 2.09 25.06
C GLY A 543 4.33 3.07 23.90
N GLU A 544 3.66 4.21 24.11
CA GLU A 544 3.54 5.26 23.09
C GLU A 544 4.88 5.88 22.69
N ILE A 545 5.76 6.15 23.66
CA ILE A 545 7.09 6.67 23.37
C ILE A 545 7.88 5.67 22.54
N LEU A 546 7.90 4.40 22.94
CA LEU A 546 8.57 3.33 22.18
C LEU A 546 7.99 3.18 20.76
N MET A 547 6.67 3.19 20.63
CA MET A 547 5.98 3.11 19.34
C MET A 547 6.33 4.27 18.41
N TYR A 548 6.45 5.49 18.93
CA TYR A 548 6.89 6.66 18.15
C TYR A 548 8.31 6.51 17.61
N TYR A 549 9.17 5.85 18.39
CA TYR A 549 10.54 5.50 18.00
C TYR A 549 10.66 4.19 17.23
N GLU A 550 9.54 3.62 16.77
CA GLU A 550 9.44 2.39 15.98
C GLU A 550 9.99 1.14 16.70
N GLU A 551 10.08 1.17 18.03
CA GLU A 551 10.43 0.02 18.88
C GLU A 551 9.16 -0.77 19.24
N TYR A 552 8.58 -1.41 18.23
CA TYR A 552 7.24 -2.00 18.32
C TYR A 552 7.17 -3.22 19.24
N GLU A 553 8.21 -4.05 19.28
CA GLU A 553 8.27 -5.22 20.17
C GLU A 553 8.21 -4.80 21.65
N GLU A 554 9.06 -3.86 22.06
CA GLU A 554 9.06 -3.33 23.42
C GLU A 554 7.78 -2.55 23.74
N ALA A 555 7.24 -1.80 22.75
CA ALA A 555 5.98 -1.09 22.91
C ALA A 555 4.82 -2.05 23.22
N ILE A 556 4.76 -3.20 22.54
CA ILE A 556 3.77 -4.26 22.79
C ILE A 556 3.84 -4.75 24.23
N GLU A 557 5.04 -5.00 24.76
CA GLU A 557 5.21 -5.44 26.16
C GLU A 557 4.63 -4.44 27.15
N LYS A 558 4.88 -3.14 26.92
CA LYS A 558 4.37 -2.05 27.77
C LYS A 558 2.85 -1.87 27.66
N PHE A 559 2.30 -1.92 26.45
CA PHE A 559 0.85 -1.85 26.25
C PHE A 559 0.11 -3.04 26.88
N LEU A 560 0.66 -4.25 26.77
CA LEU A 560 0.11 -5.42 27.45
C LEU A 560 0.16 -5.25 28.97
N LYS A 561 1.22 -4.64 29.51
CA LYS A 561 1.31 -4.35 30.94
C LYS A 561 0.29 -3.29 31.38
N ALA A 562 0.06 -2.25 30.58
CA ALA A 562 -0.98 -1.25 30.83
C ALA A 562 -2.38 -1.90 30.94
N ILE A 563 -2.69 -2.82 30.02
CA ILE A 563 -3.94 -3.58 30.00
C ILE A 563 -4.07 -4.52 31.22
N ASP A 564 -2.98 -5.18 31.62
CA ASP A 564 -2.94 -6.09 32.78
C ASP A 564 -3.20 -5.35 34.10
N VAL A 565 -2.56 -4.18 34.26
CA VAL A 565 -2.63 -3.37 35.48
C VAL A 565 -3.97 -2.66 35.63
N ALA A 566 -4.60 -2.22 34.54
CA ALA A 566 -5.81 -1.39 34.61
C ALA A 566 -6.80 -1.61 33.44
N GLY A 567 -7.17 -2.86 33.17
CA GLY A 567 -7.95 -3.29 31.99
C GLY A 567 -9.37 -2.72 31.79
N ASN A 568 -9.85 -1.81 32.65
CA ASN A 568 -11.16 -1.14 32.54
C ASN A 568 -11.08 0.40 32.50
N GLU A 569 -9.89 0.97 32.41
CA GLU A 569 -9.70 2.43 32.38
C GLU A 569 -10.09 3.05 31.03
N TRP A 570 -10.31 4.37 31.04
CA TRP A 570 -10.82 5.13 29.89
C TRP A 570 -9.93 5.05 28.63
N TYR A 571 -8.62 4.83 28.79
CA TYR A 571 -7.64 4.78 27.71
C TYR A 571 -7.47 3.38 27.09
N ILE A 572 -8.04 2.33 27.68
CA ILE A 572 -7.82 0.93 27.27
C ILE A 572 -8.27 0.66 25.83
N ASN A 573 -9.34 1.32 25.39
CA ASN A 573 -9.78 1.23 23.99
C ASN A 573 -8.68 1.74 23.02
N GLN A 574 -8.01 2.84 23.34
CA GLN A 574 -6.89 3.40 22.59
C GLN A 574 -5.66 2.50 22.67
N THR A 575 -5.37 1.92 23.84
CA THR A 575 -4.27 0.97 24.01
C THR A 575 -4.41 -0.26 23.11
N TYR A 576 -5.61 -0.85 23.01
CA TYR A 576 -5.85 -1.96 22.06
C TYR A 576 -5.62 -1.55 20.60
N ILE A 577 -5.95 -0.31 20.24
CA ILE A 577 -5.72 0.22 18.89
C ILE A 577 -4.21 0.38 18.64
N LYS A 578 -3.48 1.02 19.55
CA LYS A 578 -2.01 1.19 19.47
C LYS A 578 -1.29 -0.16 19.41
N LEU A 579 -1.74 -1.12 20.21
CA LEU A 579 -1.24 -2.49 20.22
C LEU A 579 -1.46 -3.19 18.87
N GLY A 580 -2.66 -3.05 18.29
CA GLY A 580 -2.96 -3.57 16.96
C GLY A 580 -2.12 -2.92 15.85
N ILE A 581 -1.84 -1.63 15.95
CA ILE A 581 -0.92 -0.91 15.04
C ILE A 581 0.51 -1.44 15.18
N CYS A 582 0.99 -1.70 16.40
CA CYS A 582 2.32 -2.29 16.60
C CYS A 582 2.41 -3.69 15.98
N TYR A 583 1.42 -4.55 16.22
CA TYR A 583 1.37 -5.88 15.59
C TYR A 583 1.33 -5.82 14.06
N LYS A 584 0.63 -4.84 13.49
CA LYS A 584 0.61 -4.60 12.04
C LYS A 584 1.99 -4.23 11.51
N ASN A 585 2.71 -3.33 12.18
CA ASN A 585 4.07 -2.94 11.76
C ASN A 585 5.09 -4.07 11.90
N LEU A 586 4.80 -5.10 12.70
CA LEU A 586 5.58 -6.32 12.81
C LEU A 586 5.12 -7.45 11.87
N ASP A 587 4.19 -7.17 10.94
CA ASP A 587 3.57 -8.13 10.02
C ASP A 587 2.85 -9.32 10.73
N ILE A 588 2.39 -9.12 11.97
CA ILE A 588 1.62 -10.10 12.75
C ILE A 588 0.12 -9.82 12.60
N PHE A 589 -0.40 -10.06 11.39
CA PHE A 589 -1.74 -9.61 10.98
C PHE A 589 -2.90 -10.20 11.81
N ASP A 590 -2.80 -11.45 12.26
CA ASP A 590 -3.84 -12.10 13.08
C ASP A 590 -4.08 -11.33 14.40
N LEU A 591 -3.00 -11.04 15.13
CA LEU A 591 -3.07 -10.28 16.39
C LEU A 591 -3.38 -8.81 16.15
N ALA A 592 -2.92 -8.24 15.04
CA ALA A 592 -3.26 -6.87 14.65
C ALA A 592 -4.77 -6.71 14.48
N PHE A 593 -5.40 -7.60 13.71
CA PHE A 593 -6.85 -7.57 13.47
C PHE A 593 -7.65 -7.82 14.74
N GLU A 594 -7.26 -8.80 15.56
CA GLU A 594 -7.90 -9.10 16.83
C GLU A 594 -7.92 -7.85 17.75
N ASN A 595 -6.76 -7.22 17.94
CA ASN A 595 -6.62 -6.08 18.85
C ASN A 595 -7.29 -4.82 18.29
N LEU A 596 -7.21 -4.56 16.98
CA LEU A 596 -7.92 -3.45 16.35
C LEU A 596 -9.44 -3.60 16.43
N THR A 597 -9.97 -4.80 16.17
CA THR A 597 -11.41 -5.06 16.28
C THR A 597 -11.89 -4.95 17.72
N LYS A 598 -11.09 -5.43 18.68
CA LYS A 598 -11.39 -5.27 20.10
C LYS A 598 -11.37 -3.79 20.51
N GLY A 599 -10.36 -3.03 20.10
CA GLY A 599 -10.27 -1.59 20.30
C GLY A 599 -11.46 -0.83 19.73
N LYS A 600 -11.86 -1.15 18.48
CA LYS A 600 -13.06 -0.59 17.82
C LYS A 600 -14.33 -0.83 18.64
N ASN A 601 -14.59 -2.08 19.01
CA ASN A 601 -15.78 -2.46 19.76
C ASN A 601 -15.87 -1.77 21.13
N LEU A 602 -14.72 -1.54 21.78
CA LEU A 602 -14.67 -0.80 23.05
C LEU A 602 -14.84 0.70 22.83
N MET A 603 -14.26 1.25 21.75
CA MET A 603 -14.39 2.67 21.37
C MET A 603 -15.86 3.04 21.06
N GLU A 604 -16.58 2.19 20.33
CA GLU A 604 -18.02 2.38 20.02
C GLU A 604 -18.90 2.37 21.27
N LYS A 605 -18.49 1.67 22.33
CA LYS A 605 -19.23 1.58 23.61
C LYS A 605 -18.80 2.63 24.63
N SER A 606 -17.69 3.32 24.40
CA SER A 606 -17.14 4.29 25.36
C SER A 606 -17.94 5.60 25.35
N SER A 607 -17.98 6.27 26.51
CA SER A 607 -18.63 7.58 26.69
C SER A 607 -17.64 8.74 26.50
N ILE A 608 -16.78 8.66 25.48
CA ILE A 608 -15.81 9.69 25.11
C ILE A 608 -16.51 10.74 24.23
N ASP A 609 -15.93 11.94 24.09
CA ASP A 609 -16.46 12.96 23.21
C ASP A 609 -16.62 12.44 21.75
N PRO A 610 -17.70 12.80 21.05
CA PRO A 610 -18.01 12.25 19.72
C PRO A 610 -16.92 12.51 18.68
N GLU A 611 -16.19 13.63 18.80
CA GLU A 611 -15.14 14.00 17.85
C GLU A 611 -13.91 13.09 17.99
N THR A 612 -13.42 12.90 19.22
CA THR A 612 -12.32 11.97 19.53
C THR A 612 -12.72 10.53 19.22
N GLN A 613 -13.96 10.14 19.54
CA GLN A 613 -14.48 8.83 19.18
C GLN A 613 -14.45 8.62 17.66
N GLN A 614 -14.96 9.57 16.88
CA GLN A 614 -14.97 9.50 15.41
C GLN A 614 -13.55 9.45 14.82
N LYS A 615 -12.62 10.23 15.37
CA LYS A 615 -11.22 10.22 14.96
C LYS A 615 -10.59 8.84 15.15
N TRP A 616 -10.73 8.24 16.32
CA TRP A 616 -10.18 6.92 16.59
C TRP A 616 -10.85 5.81 15.78
N LEU A 617 -12.17 5.89 15.57
CA LEU A 617 -12.87 4.94 14.70
C LEU A 617 -12.38 5.02 13.24
N THR A 618 -12.08 6.23 12.77
CA THR A 618 -11.51 6.44 11.42
C THR A 618 -10.11 5.81 11.32
N ILE A 619 -9.25 6.03 12.32
CA ILE A 619 -7.92 5.42 12.40
C ILE A 619 -8.01 3.88 12.39
N VAL A 620 -8.89 3.31 13.20
CA VAL A 620 -9.04 1.85 13.27
C VAL A 620 -9.58 1.27 11.98
N ASN A 621 -10.57 1.91 11.37
CA ASN A 621 -11.13 1.44 10.09
C ASN A 621 -10.08 1.49 8.98
N LEU A 622 -9.21 2.51 8.96
CA LEU A 622 -8.09 2.60 8.02
C LEU A 622 -7.18 1.38 8.18
N PHE A 623 -6.70 1.11 9.39
CA PHE A 623 -5.80 -0.02 9.63
C PHE A 623 -6.46 -1.39 9.45
N LEU A 624 -7.74 -1.54 9.79
CA LEU A 624 -8.49 -2.79 9.51
C LEU A 624 -8.62 -3.03 8.00
N THR A 625 -8.92 -1.99 7.21
CA THR A 625 -9.02 -2.10 5.75
C THR A 625 -7.67 -2.48 5.11
N GLU A 626 -6.57 -1.97 5.66
CA GLU A 626 -5.22 -2.36 5.24
C GLU A 626 -4.92 -3.83 5.56
N ILE A 627 -5.36 -4.34 6.71
CA ILE A 627 -5.10 -5.71 7.17
C ILE A 627 -6.02 -6.75 6.50
N GLU A 628 -7.25 -6.37 6.11
CA GLU A 628 -8.21 -7.24 5.38
C GLU A 628 -7.67 -7.78 4.04
N GLN A 629 -6.58 -7.22 3.51
CA GLN A 629 -5.91 -7.73 2.32
C GLN A 629 -4.96 -8.90 2.60
N TYR A 630 -4.66 -9.16 3.88
CA TYR A 630 -3.65 -10.13 4.34
C TYR A 630 -4.23 -11.25 5.22
N ILE A 631 -5.51 -11.18 5.59
CA ILE A 631 -6.30 -12.20 6.32
C ILE A 631 -7.35 -12.79 5.38
#